data_AF-A0A0G1D3P8-F1
#
_entry.id   AF-A0A0G1D3P8-F1
#
_cell.length_a   1.000
_cell.length_b   1.000
_cell.length_c   1.000
_cell.angle_alpha   90.00
_cell.angle_beta   90.00
_cell.angle_gamma   90.00
#
_symmetry.space_group_name_H-M   'P 1'
#
loop_
_entity.id
_entity.type
_entity.pdbx_description
1 polymer ?
#
loop_
_entity_poly.entity_id
_entity_poly.type
_entity_poly.pdbx_seq_one_letter_code
_entity_poly.pdbx_strand_id
1 'polypeptide(L)'
;MVQTVELHGVLEIPKGAVSIVIFAHGSRSGRKSERNSLVAKELRRLGVASLFIDLLTEEEDRVYENRFNMEILTERLIAVTKWCI
;
A
#
# COMPACT_ATOMS: atom_id res chain seq x y z
N MET A 1 23.19 6.06 -3.65
CA MET A 1 22.70 6.51 -2.33
C MET A 1 21.26 6.05 -2.23
N VAL A 2 20.91 5.26 -1.22
CA VAL A 2 19.50 4.85 -1.03
C VAL A 2 18.75 6.11 -0.62
N GLN A 3 17.85 6.60 -1.47
CA GLN A 3 17.03 7.74 -1.13
C GLN A 3 15.97 7.27 -0.13
N THR A 4 16.05 7.76 1.11
CA THR A 4 14.98 7.55 2.09
C THR A 4 13.77 8.36 1.64
N VAL A 5 12.64 7.68 1.45
CA VAL A 5 11.37 8.31 1.09
C VAL A 5 10.32 7.97 2.14
N GLU A 6 9.39 8.90 2.37
CA GLU A 6 8.23 8.67 3.22
C GLU A 6 7.02 8.32 2.36
N LEU A 7 6.41 7.17 2.63
CA LEU A 7 5.22 6.70 1.93
C LEU A 7 4.01 6.77 2.85
N HIS A 8 2.90 7.28 2.31
CA HIS A 8 1.66 7.41 3.06
C HIS A 8 0.83 6.13 2.95
N GLY A 9 0.42 5.59 4.10
CA GLY A 9 -0.46 4.44 4.17
C GLY A 9 -1.45 4.49 5.34
N VAL A 10 -2.43 3.59 5.29
CA VAL A 10 -3.42 3.35 6.34
C VAL A 10 -3.33 1.88 6.72
N LEU A 11 -2.96 1.63 7.98
CA LEU A 11 -2.87 0.29 8.55
C LEU A 11 -4.04 0.05 9.50
N GLU A 12 -4.75 -1.04 9.29
CA GLU A 12 -5.81 -1.52 10.17
C GLU A 12 -5.51 -2.95 10.62
N ILE A 13 -5.47 -3.16 11.94
CA ILE A 13 -5.11 -4.46 12.54
C ILE A 13 -6.26 -4.90 13.46
N PRO A 14 -7.07 -5.89 13.05
CA PRO A 14 -8.03 -6.54 13.93
C PRO A 14 -7.34 -7.21 15.13
N LYS A 15 -8.05 -7.31 16.26
CA LYS A 15 -7.53 -8.01 17.45
C LYS A 15 -7.24 -9.47 17.10
N GLY A 16 -6.01 -9.91 17.37
CA GLY A 16 -5.57 -11.29 17.13
C GLY A 16 -5.22 -11.60 15.67
N ALA A 17 -5.06 -10.59 14.82
CA ALA A 17 -4.61 -10.79 13.45
C ALA A 17 -3.20 -11.41 13.40
N VAL A 18 -3.04 -12.45 12.60
CA VAL A 18 -1.76 -13.16 12.36
C VAL A 18 -1.28 -13.04 10.90
N SER A 19 -2.01 -12.30 10.08
CA SER A 19 -1.71 -12.09 8.66
C SER A 19 -2.11 -10.68 8.22
N ILE A 20 -1.47 -10.21 7.14
CA ILE A 20 -1.71 -8.89 6.56
C ILE A 20 -1.84 -8.99 5.03
N VAL A 21 -2.77 -8.22 4.46
CA VAL A 21 -2.89 -8.01 3.03
C VAL A 21 -2.49 -6.57 2.70
N ILE A 22 -1.56 -6.42 1.76
CA ILE A 22 -1.10 -5.12 1.27
C ILE A 22 -1.87 -4.75 -0.01
N PHE A 23 -2.63 -3.68 0.06
CA PHE A 23 -3.24 -3.02 -1.09
C PHE A 23 -2.26 -1.97 -1.61
N ALA A 24 -1.44 -2.39 -2.56
CA ALA A 24 -0.44 -1.56 -3.21
C ALA A 24 -1.07 -0.70 -4.31
N HIS A 25 -0.90 0.62 -4.21
CA HIS A 25 -1.40 1.56 -5.22
C HIS A 25 -0.26 2.39 -5.79
N GLY A 26 -0.13 2.39 -7.12
CA GLY A 26 0.81 3.27 -7.82
C GLY A 26 0.35 4.73 -7.89
N SER A 27 -0.84 5.07 -7.39
CA SER A 27 -1.35 6.45 -7.35
C SER A 27 -2.30 6.69 -6.18
N ARG A 28 -2.42 7.94 -5.73
CA ARG A 28 -3.25 8.33 -4.57
C ARG A 28 -4.72 7.96 -4.69
N SER A 29 -5.26 7.80 -5.91
CA SER A 29 -6.67 7.46 -6.13
C SER A 29 -7.02 6.06 -5.64
N GLY A 30 -6.04 5.18 -5.55
CA GLY A 30 -6.20 3.79 -5.13
C GLY A 30 -6.78 3.62 -3.73
N ARG A 31 -6.43 4.50 -2.78
CA ARG A 31 -6.98 4.49 -1.41
C ARG A 31 -8.49 4.71 -1.34
N LYS A 32 -9.06 5.40 -2.33
CA LYS A 32 -10.51 5.65 -2.42
C LYS A 32 -11.23 4.60 -3.26
N SER A 33 -10.56 3.52 -3.64
CA SER A 33 -11.19 2.44 -4.40
C SER A 33 -12.28 1.76 -3.55
N GLU A 34 -13.53 2.03 -3.87
CA GLU A 34 -14.70 1.41 -3.22
C GLU A 34 -14.59 -0.12 -3.25
N ARG A 35 -14.12 -0.69 -4.37
CA ARG A 35 -13.88 -2.13 -4.51
C ARG A 35 -12.87 -2.65 -3.48
N ASN A 36 -11.71 -2.01 -3.32
CA ASN A 36 -10.70 -2.50 -2.38
C ASN A 36 -11.14 -2.29 -0.92
N SER A 37 -11.89 -1.22 -0.63
CA SER A 37 -12.50 -1.01 0.68
C SER A 37 -13.50 -2.12 1.05
N LEU A 38 -14.27 -2.62 0.08
CA LEU A 38 -15.15 -3.78 0.28
C LEU A 38 -14.34 -5.06 0.57
N VAL A 39 -13.27 -5.32 -0.17
CA VAL A 39 -12.39 -6.48 0.09
C VAL A 39 -11.77 -6.39 1.47
N ALA A 40 -11.22 -5.24 1.86
CA ALA A 40 -10.64 -5.03 3.19
C ALA A 40 -11.67 -5.22 4.30
N LYS A 41 -12.93 -4.81 4.09
CA LYS A 41 -14.01 -5.07 5.04
C LYS A 41 -14.22 -6.56 5.30
N GLU A 42 -14.25 -7.39 4.26
CA GLU A 42 -14.40 -8.84 4.43
C GLU A 42 -13.14 -9.48 5.05
N LEU A 43 -11.94 -9.04 4.66
CA LEU A 43 -10.68 -9.48 5.27
C LEU A 43 -10.64 -9.20 6.78
N ARG A 44 -11.07 -8.01 7.19
CA ARG A 44 -11.14 -7.64 8.62
C ARG A 44 -12.12 -8.52 9.40
N ARG A 45 -13.26 -8.90 8.81
CA ARG A 45 -14.21 -9.84 9.43
C ARG A 45 -13.60 -11.22 9.65
N LEU A 46 -12.65 -11.61 8.80
CA LEU A 46 -11.89 -12.85 8.92
C LEU A 46 -10.65 -12.71 9.81
N GLY A 47 -10.44 -11.57 10.46
CA GLY A 47 -9.29 -11.34 11.34
C GLY A 47 -7.97 -11.06 10.60
N VAL A 48 -8.02 -10.64 9.35
CA VAL A 48 -6.84 -10.31 8.53
C VAL A 48 -6.58 -8.80 8.59
N ALA A 49 -5.35 -8.39 8.86
CA ALA A 49 -4.94 -6.99 8.82
C ALA A 49 -4.87 -6.49 7.38
N SER A 50 -5.06 -5.19 7.18
CA SER A 50 -4.97 -4.56 5.86
C SER A 50 -4.10 -3.32 5.90
N LEU A 51 -3.18 -3.21 4.94
CA LEU A 51 -2.39 -2.01 4.70
C LEU A 51 -2.72 -1.45 3.32
N PHE A 52 -3.26 -0.24 3.28
CA PHE A 52 -3.38 0.54 2.04
C PHE A 52 -2.19 1.47 1.96
N ILE A 53 -1.42 1.42 0.87
CA ILE A 53 -0.20 2.23 0.76
C ILE A 53 -0.04 2.82 -0.63
N ASP A 54 0.32 4.10 -0.68
CA ASP A 54 0.79 4.72 -1.91
C ASP A 54 2.24 4.34 -2.11
N LEU A 55 2.53 3.67 -3.22
CA LEU A 55 3.89 3.37 -3.64
C LEU A 55 4.57 4.54 -4.32
N LEU A 56 3.92 5.68 -4.50
CA LEU A 56 4.52 6.92 -4.96
C LEU A 56 4.42 7.99 -3.87
N THR A 57 5.45 8.80 -3.72
CA THR A 57 5.34 10.05 -2.96
C THR A 57 4.40 11.02 -3.70
N GLU A 58 3.93 12.04 -3.00
CA GLU A 58 3.08 13.05 -3.64
C GLU A 58 3.77 13.76 -4.81
N GLU A 59 5.08 13.97 -4.75
CA GLU A 59 5.84 14.58 -5.84
C GLU A 59 5.95 13.64 -7.04
N GLU A 60 6.18 12.35 -6.81
CA GLU A 60 6.31 11.38 -7.89
C GLU A 60 4.98 11.07 -8.58
N ASP A 61 3.87 11.08 -7.85
CA ASP A 61 2.52 10.88 -8.39
C ASP A 61 2.05 12.03 -9.30
N ARG A 62 2.76 13.17 -9.31
CA ARG A 62 2.54 14.27 -10.27
C ARG A 62 3.00 13.91 -11.68
N VAL A 63 3.99 13.01 -11.79
CA VAL A 63 4.49 12.50 -13.07
C VAL A 63 3.70 11.24 -13.41
N TYR A 64 2.83 11.33 -14.41
CA TYR A 64 1.88 10.26 -14.73
C TYR A 64 2.57 8.93 -15.08
N GLU A 65 3.73 9.01 -15.74
CA GLU A 65 4.55 7.89 -16.16
C GLU A 65 5.06 7.06 -14.97
N ASN A 66 5.28 7.68 -13.81
CA ASN A 66 5.75 6.98 -12.61
C ASN A 66 4.71 5.96 -12.10
N ARG A 67 3.42 6.15 -12.41
CA ARG A 67 2.36 5.20 -12.05
C ARG A 67 2.49 3.86 -12.77
N PHE A 68 3.31 3.81 -13.81
CA PHE A 68 3.62 2.61 -14.59
C PHE A 68 5.12 2.26 -14.54
N ASN A 69 5.90 2.98 -13.73
CA ASN A 69 7.31 2.68 -13.54
C ASN A 69 7.45 1.46 -12.62
N MET A 70 7.47 0.28 -13.22
CA MET A 70 7.51 -0.99 -12.51
C MET A 70 8.74 -1.14 -11.62
N GLU A 71 9.88 -0.52 -11.98
CA GLU A 71 11.11 -0.57 -11.18
C GLU A 71 10.87 0.05 -9.79
N ILE A 72 10.43 1.31 -9.76
CA ILE A 72 10.15 2.03 -8.51
C ILE A 72 9.02 1.35 -7.72
N LEU A 73 7.94 0.92 -8.40
CA LEU A 73 6.81 0.29 -7.74
C LEU A 73 7.19 -1.05 -7.10
N THR A 74 7.96 -1.89 -7.80
CA THR A 74 8.41 -3.17 -7.28
C THR A 74 9.40 -2.99 -6.14
N GLU A 75 10.39 -2.09 -6.27
CA GLU A 75 11.33 -1.80 -5.19
C GLU A 75 10.62 -1.37 -3.90
N ARG A 76 9.61 -0.50 -4.03
CA ARG A 76 8.84 -0.02 -2.88
C ARG A 76 7.94 -1.06 -2.29
N LEU A 77 7.28 -1.89 -3.11
CA LEU A 77 6.47 -2.98 -2.60
C LEU A 77 7.34 -3.97 -1.81
N ILE A 78 8.56 -4.26 -2.26
CA ILE A 78 9.53 -5.08 -1.51
C ILE A 78 9.88 -4.42 -0.18
N ALA A 79 10.19 -3.12 -0.17
CA ALA A 79 10.51 -2.38 1.05
C ALA A 79 9.34 -2.37 2.05
N VAL A 80 8.11 -2.13 1.58
CA VAL A 80 6.90 -2.18 2.41
C VAL A 80 6.67 -3.58 2.96
N THR A 81 6.85 -4.61 2.14
CA THR A 81 6.71 -6.01 2.59
C THR A 81 7.70 -6.33 3.70
N LYS A 82 8.95 -5.87 3.57
CA LYS A 82 9.97 -6.01 4.61
C LYS A 82 9.63 -5.23 5.88
N TRP A 83 8.94 -4.09 5.77
CA TRP A 83 8.48 -3.33 6.93
C TRP A 83 7.36 -4.05 7.69
N CYS A 84 6.55 -4.88 7.01
CA CYS A 84 5.46 -5.63 7.63
C CYS A 84 5.88 -6.91 8.37
N ILE A 85 7.13 -7.36 8.23
CA ILE A 85 7.67 -8.62 8.80
C ILE A 85 8.68 -8.28 9.89
#